data_AF-A0A8S3Z2G4-F1
#
_entry.id   AF-A0A8S3Z2G4-F1
#
_cell.length_a   1.000
_cell.length_b   1.000
_cell.length_c   1.000
_cell.angle_alpha   90.00
_cell.angle_beta   90.00
_cell.angle_gamma   90.00
#
_symmetry.space_group_name_H-M   'P 1'
#
loop_
_entity.id
_entity.type
_entity.pdbx_description
1 polymer ?
#
loop_
_entity_poly.entity_id
_entity_poly.type
_entity_poly.pdbx_seq_one_letter_code
_entity_poly.pdbx_strand_id
1 'polypeptide(L)'
;YVLNMMVSAQRMIVVVMPFKTRTTFSFRLNLILITSIILVTFGTHSYIPQAYSVRQIGENKFLVTSSQFYLDNNTLFHVTRDVLMVLFSFCPLLVSLLSNVFLVYSLRIHFQKAQEIRAIQSRTKSQEGQITYMIISSTLVFTLLSLPSNTNHLLETFLPNYGGHKNGRYFFNIIREVFYTLLVLGDITNFMFYACISSAFRGYLVSMMSPLMNCLCRLSKE
;
A
#
# COMPACT_ATOMS: atom_id res chain seq x y z
N TYR A 1 -2.91 0.52 -0.21
CA TYR A 1 -3.49 -0.60 -0.99
C TYR A 1 -3.76 -0.27 -2.46
N VAL A 2 -4.64 0.70 -2.76
CA VAL A 2 -5.04 1.03 -4.16
C VAL A 2 -3.86 1.39 -5.07
N LEU A 3 -2.91 2.20 -4.59
CA LEU A 3 -1.71 2.54 -5.38
C LEU A 3 -0.83 1.30 -5.65
N ASN A 4 -0.66 0.40 -4.67
CA ASN A 4 0.07 -0.86 -4.87
C ASN A 4 -0.62 -1.76 -5.90
N MET A 5 -1.96 -1.82 -5.88
CA MET A 5 -2.75 -2.50 -6.91
C MET A 5 -2.51 -1.88 -8.29
N MET A 6 -2.55 -0.55 -8.40
CA MET A 6 -2.32 0.15 -9.67
C MET A 6 -0.92 -0.14 -10.23
N VAL A 7 0.12 -0.10 -9.38
CA VAL A 7 1.49 -0.44 -9.76
C VAL A 7 1.59 -1.90 -10.21
N SER A 8 0.94 -2.83 -9.49
CA SER A 8 0.90 -4.25 -9.85
C SER A 8 0.24 -4.47 -11.21
N ALA A 9 -0.92 -3.87 -11.44
CA ALA A 9 -1.68 -3.97 -12.68
C ALA A 9 -0.94 -3.35 -13.87
N GLN A 10 -0.35 -2.16 -13.69
CA GLN A 10 0.46 -1.52 -14.73
C GLN A 10 1.61 -2.42 -15.18
N ARG A 11 2.29 -3.06 -14.23
CA ARG A 11 3.42 -3.96 -14.53
C ARG A 11 2.98 -5.24 -15.21
N MET A 12 1.84 -5.80 -14.80
CA MET A 12 1.21 -6.91 -15.51
C MET A 12 0.97 -6.54 -16.97
N ILE A 13 0.41 -5.36 -17.25
CA ILE A 13 0.18 -4.91 -18.63
C ILE A 13 1.49 -4.73 -19.40
N VAL A 14 2.54 -4.17 -18.78
CA VAL A 14 3.87 -4.02 -19.41
C VAL A 14 4.48 -5.37 -19.79
N VAL A 15 4.38 -6.38 -18.93
CA VAL A 15 4.95 -7.71 -19.21
C VAL A 15 4.13 -8.47 -20.24
N VAL A 16 2.79 -8.39 -20.17
CA VAL A 16 1.89 -9.17 -21.03
C VAL A 16 1.73 -8.53 -22.41
N MET A 17 1.78 -7.19 -22.49
CA MET A 17 1.54 -6.41 -23.71
C MET A 17 2.65 -5.39 -23.98
N PRO A 18 3.91 -5.81 -24.17
CA PRO A 18 5.05 -4.91 -24.28
C PRO A 18 4.95 -3.90 -25.44
N PHE A 19 4.28 -4.27 -26.54
CA PHE A 19 4.10 -3.41 -27.71
C PHE A 19 3.04 -2.31 -27.52
N LYS A 20 2.03 -2.52 -26.66
CA LYS A 20 0.96 -1.52 -26.42
C LYS A 20 1.33 -0.52 -25.34
N THR A 21 2.23 -0.87 -24.43
CA THR A 21 2.58 -0.01 -23.30
C THR A 21 3.39 1.22 -23.68
N ARG A 22 4.13 1.18 -24.79
CA ARG A 22 4.92 2.33 -25.27
C ARG A 22 4.05 3.49 -25.76
N THR A 23 2.81 3.23 -26.18
CA THR A 23 1.86 4.24 -26.69
C THR A 23 0.76 4.61 -25.71
N THR A 24 0.41 3.71 -24.78
CA THR A 24 -0.80 3.88 -23.94
C THR A 24 -0.51 4.49 -22.55
N PHE A 25 0.66 4.23 -21.96
CA PHE A 25 1.01 4.73 -20.62
C PHE A 25 1.86 5.99 -20.68
N SER A 26 1.22 7.12 -20.98
CA SER A 26 1.84 8.45 -20.86
C SER A 26 1.96 8.86 -19.38
N PHE A 27 3.01 9.60 -19.05
CA PHE A 27 3.22 10.22 -17.73
C PHE A 27 1.97 10.99 -17.25
N ARG A 28 1.27 11.69 -18.17
CA ARG A 28 0.06 12.46 -17.86
C ARG A 28 -1.08 11.58 -17.35
N LEU A 29 -1.28 10.40 -17.94
CA LEU A 29 -2.34 9.48 -17.52
C LEU A 29 -2.07 8.94 -16.11
N ASN A 30 -0.82 8.56 -15.81
CA ASN A 30 -0.45 8.11 -14.46
C ASN A 30 -0.66 9.23 -13.42
N LEU A 31 -0.33 10.48 -13.75
CA LEU A 31 -0.56 11.61 -12.85
C LEU A 31 -2.04 11.85 -12.58
N ILE A 32 -2.89 11.77 -13.62
CA ILE A 32 -4.35 11.89 -13.48
C ILE A 32 -4.86 10.77 -12.58
N LEU A 33 -4.47 9.51 -12.84
CA LEU A 33 -4.91 8.36 -12.03
C LEU A 33 -4.51 8.50 -10.56
N ILE A 34 -3.26 8.88 -10.27
CA ILE A 34 -2.79 9.07 -8.89
C ILE A 34 -3.60 10.18 -8.20
N THR A 35 -3.76 11.33 -8.87
CA THR A 35 -4.54 12.46 -8.34
C THR A 35 -5.99 12.06 -8.08
N SER A 36 -6.63 11.36 -9.01
CA SER A 36 -8.00 10.84 -8.86
C SER A 36 -8.11 9.87 -7.68
N ILE A 37 -7.16 8.94 -7.51
CA ILE A 37 -7.14 8.02 -6.36
C ILE A 37 -7.06 8.79 -5.04
N ILE A 38 -6.20 9.81 -4.97
CA ILE A 38 -6.06 10.64 -3.77
C ILE A 38 -7.38 11.37 -3.46
N LEU A 39 -7.98 12.02 -4.46
CA LEU A 39 -9.24 12.75 -4.30
C LEU A 39 -10.39 11.84 -3.87
N VAL A 40 -10.52 10.68 -4.51
CA VAL A 40 -11.54 9.68 -4.14
C VAL A 40 -11.29 9.16 -2.74
N THR A 41 -10.04 8.84 -2.38
CA THR A 41 -9.70 8.35 -1.03
C THR A 41 -10.02 9.40 0.03
N PHE A 42 -9.65 10.66 -0.20
CA PHE A 42 -9.97 11.76 0.71
C PHE A 42 -11.48 11.97 0.86
N GLY A 43 -12.20 11.99 -0.26
CA GLY A 43 -13.66 12.13 -0.25
C GLY A 43 -14.35 10.99 0.50
N THR A 44 -13.96 9.73 0.24
CA THR A 44 -14.57 8.58 0.90
C THR A 44 -14.22 8.46 2.37
N HIS A 45 -13.06 8.96 2.82
CA HIS A 45 -12.64 8.92 4.23
C HIS A 45 -13.04 10.18 5.02
N SER A 46 -13.75 11.13 4.40
CA SER A 46 -14.25 12.34 5.06
C SER A 46 -15.25 12.07 6.20
N TYR A 47 -15.81 10.86 6.28
CA TYR A 47 -16.67 10.45 7.40
C TYR A 47 -15.87 10.28 8.71
N ILE A 48 -14.58 9.94 8.65
CA ILE A 48 -13.74 9.71 9.84
C ILE A 48 -13.71 10.95 10.76
N PRO A 49 -13.34 12.16 10.28
CA PRO A 49 -13.34 13.33 11.16
C PRO A 49 -14.73 13.69 11.69
N GLN A 50 -15.80 13.35 10.96
CA GLN A 50 -17.17 13.56 11.43
C GLN A 50 -17.56 12.62 12.58
N ALA A 51 -16.87 11.49 12.73
CA ALA A 51 -17.12 10.52 13.79
C ALA A 51 -16.63 10.99 15.17
N TYR A 52 -15.72 11.97 15.21
CA TYR A 52 -15.06 12.41 16.42
C TYR A 52 -15.37 13.88 16.73
N SER A 53 -15.42 14.19 18.03
CA SER A 53 -15.55 15.53 18.57
C SER A 53 -14.45 15.76 19.61
N VAL A 54 -14.02 17.01 19.76
CA VAL A 54 -13.04 17.37 20.79
C VAL A 54 -13.79 18.06 21.93
N ARG A 55 -13.75 17.47 23.13
CA ARG A 55 -14.36 18.03 24.33
C ARG A 55 -13.27 18.46 25.31
N GLN A 56 -13.38 19.68 25.83
CA GLN A 56 -12.51 20.16 26.89
C GLN A 56 -12.97 19.58 28.24
N ILE A 57 -12.06 18.93 28.97
CA ILE A 57 -12.33 18.28 30.28
C ILE A 57 -11.69 19.06 31.44
N GLY A 58 -10.76 19.97 31.16
CA GLY A 58 -10.17 20.86 32.16
C GLY A 58 -9.42 22.01 31.51
N GLU A 59 -8.71 22.80 32.33
CA GLU A 59 -7.80 23.82 31.84
C GLU A 59 -6.70 23.13 31.00
N ASN A 60 -6.74 23.34 29.69
CA ASN A 60 -5.81 22.77 28.70
C ASN A 60 -5.81 21.25 28.52
N LYS A 61 -6.87 20.54 28.94
CA LYS A 61 -7.05 19.11 28.63
C LYS A 61 -8.20 18.88 27.65
N PHE A 62 -7.87 18.36 26.48
CA PHE A 62 -8.81 18.01 25.43
C PHE A 62 -8.90 16.49 25.33
N LEU A 63 -10.14 15.98 25.29
CA LEU A 63 -10.42 14.57 25.02
C LEU A 63 -11.11 14.45 23.68
N VAL A 64 -10.62 13.54 22.84
CA VAL A 64 -11.30 13.12 21.62
C VAL A 64 -12.37 12.11 22.02
N THR A 65 -13.63 12.46 21.80
CA THR A 65 -14.80 11.62 22.07
C THR A 65 -15.56 11.36 20.78
N SER A 66 -16.48 10.39 20.78
CA SER A 66 -17.40 10.20 19.66
C SER A 66 -18.31 11.43 19.50
N SER A 67 -18.60 11.84 18.27
CA SER A 67 -19.53 12.94 17.99
C SER A 67 -20.98 12.51 18.22
N GLN A 68 -21.88 13.45 18.52
CA GLN A 68 -23.31 13.14 18.65
C GLN A 68 -23.87 12.57 17.35
N PHE A 69 -23.45 13.13 16.21
CA PHE A 69 -23.82 12.66 14.88
C PHE A 69 -23.46 11.17 14.65
N TYR A 70 -22.29 10.74 15.13
CA TYR A 70 -21.90 9.33 15.12
C TYR A 70 -22.80 8.46 16.00
N LEU A 71 -23.09 8.91 17.23
CA LEU A 71 -23.92 8.17 18.16
C LEU A 71 -25.35 7.98 17.62
N ASP A 72 -25.92 9.03 17.02
CA ASP A 72 -27.25 9.02 16.42
C ASP A 72 -27.33 8.13 15.17
N ASN A 73 -26.22 8.00 14.43
CA ASN A 73 -26.14 7.27 13.16
C ASN A 73 -25.16 6.10 13.19
N ASN A 74 -25.00 5.44 14.34
CA ASN A 74 -23.92 4.47 14.57
C ASN A 74 -23.88 3.35 13.51
N THR A 75 -25.04 2.81 13.15
CA THR A 75 -25.17 1.77 12.12
C THR A 75 -24.65 2.22 10.76
N LEU A 76 -24.94 3.46 10.36
CA LEU A 76 -24.47 4.03 9.09
C LEU A 76 -22.95 4.08 9.07
N PHE A 77 -22.33 4.59 10.14
CA PHE A 77 -20.87 4.67 10.25
C PHE A 77 -20.20 3.31 10.21
N HIS A 78 -20.74 2.31 10.91
CA HIS A 78 -20.20 0.95 10.87
C HIS A 78 -20.31 0.31 9.49
N VAL A 79 -21.48 0.40 8.84
CA VAL A 79 -21.68 -0.13 7.49
C VAL A 79 -20.77 0.58 6.48
N THR A 80 -20.68 1.91 6.53
CA THR A 80 -19.79 2.69 5.66
C THR A 80 -18.33 2.29 5.87
N ARG A 81 -17.87 2.19 7.12
CA ARG A 81 -16.51 1.74 7.45
C ARG A 81 -16.21 0.38 6.85
N ASP A 82 -17.09 -0.59 7.06
CA ASP A 82 -16.87 -1.98 6.64
C ASP A 82 -16.90 -2.10 5.11
N VAL A 83 -17.82 -1.42 4.43
CA VAL A 83 -17.87 -1.33 2.96
C VAL A 83 -16.60 -0.71 2.40
N LEU A 84 -16.16 0.43 2.96
CA LEU A 84 -14.92 1.08 2.53
C LEU A 84 -13.70 0.21 2.79
N MET A 85 -13.66 -0.53 3.89
CA MET A 85 -12.56 -1.46 4.18
C MET A 85 -12.49 -2.58 3.14
N VAL A 86 -13.63 -3.15 2.75
CA VAL A 86 -13.69 -4.14 1.66
C VAL A 86 -13.22 -3.53 0.34
N LEU A 87 -13.76 -2.37 -0.04
CA LEU A 87 -13.47 -1.71 -1.32
C LEU A 87 -12.03 -1.19 -1.43
N PHE A 88 -11.48 -0.60 -0.37
CA PHE A 88 -10.16 0.07 -0.40
C PHE A 88 -9.02 -0.79 0.14
N SER A 89 -9.31 -1.90 0.82
CA SER A 89 -8.27 -2.81 1.33
C SER A 89 -8.36 -4.19 0.68
N PHE A 90 -9.46 -4.93 0.87
CA PHE A 90 -9.57 -6.31 0.39
C PHE A 90 -9.60 -6.45 -1.13
N CYS A 91 -10.42 -5.66 -1.82
CA CYS A 91 -10.49 -5.70 -3.29
C CYS A 91 -9.12 -5.39 -3.94
N PRO A 92 -8.40 -4.32 -3.55
CA PRO A 92 -7.07 -4.05 -4.09
C PRO A 92 -6.04 -5.12 -3.75
N LEU A 93 -6.09 -5.70 -2.55
CA LEU A 93 -5.21 -6.82 -2.18
C LEU A 93 -5.47 -8.05 -3.06
N LEU A 94 -6.73 -8.41 -3.28
CA LEU A 94 -7.11 -9.52 -4.13
C LEU A 94 -6.68 -9.29 -5.59
N VAL A 95 -6.97 -8.12 -6.15
CA VAL A 95 -6.55 -7.77 -7.52
C VAL A 95 -5.03 -7.76 -7.65
N SER A 96 -4.32 -7.26 -6.65
CA SER A 96 -2.86 -7.27 -6.62
C SER A 96 -2.31 -8.70 -6.57
N LEU A 97 -2.87 -9.57 -5.74
CA LEU A 97 -2.50 -10.99 -5.67
C LEU A 97 -2.73 -11.69 -7.01
N LEU A 98 -3.92 -11.53 -7.61
CA LEU A 98 -4.26 -12.11 -8.91
C LEU A 98 -3.33 -11.60 -10.02
N SER A 99 -3.04 -10.30 -10.02
CA SER A 99 -2.11 -9.69 -10.98
C SER A 99 -0.71 -10.28 -10.84
N ASN A 100 -0.22 -10.50 -9.62
CA ASN A 100 1.10 -11.11 -9.38
C ASN A 100 1.14 -12.58 -9.78
N VAL A 101 0.09 -13.36 -9.51
CA VAL A 101 -0.02 -14.76 -9.96
C VAL A 101 0.03 -14.82 -11.48
N PHE A 102 -0.75 -13.96 -12.16
CA PHE A 102 -0.76 -13.87 -13.62
C PHE A 102 0.61 -13.43 -14.17
N LEU A 103 1.25 -12.45 -13.54
CA LEU A 103 2.59 -11.99 -13.91
C LEU A 103 3.62 -13.12 -13.85
N VAL A 104 3.64 -13.90 -12.75
CA VAL A 104 4.54 -15.06 -12.58
C VAL A 104 4.27 -16.10 -13.67
N TYR A 105 2.99 -16.39 -13.94
CA TYR A 105 2.59 -17.32 -14.98
C TYR A 105 3.05 -16.87 -16.38
N SER A 106 2.79 -15.60 -16.75
CA SER A 106 3.24 -15.03 -18.02
C SER A 106 4.76 -15.05 -18.15
N LEU A 107 5.49 -14.66 -17.10
CA LEU A 107 6.95 -14.75 -17.09
C LEU A 107 7.43 -16.17 -17.34
N ARG A 108 6.85 -17.17 -16.67
CA ARG A 108 7.24 -18.58 -16.85
C ARG A 108 7.06 -19.03 -18.29
N ILE A 109 5.93 -18.70 -18.92
CA ILE A 109 5.69 -18.99 -20.34
C ILE A 109 6.71 -18.27 -21.23
N HIS A 110 6.98 -16.99 -20.98
CA HIS A 110 7.96 -16.23 -21.74
C HIS A 110 9.39 -16.77 -21.56
N PHE A 111 9.73 -17.28 -20.38
CA PHE A 111 11.02 -17.92 -20.13
C PHE A 111 11.15 -19.23 -20.90
N GLN A 112 10.11 -20.09 -20.90
CA GLN A 112 10.10 -21.34 -21.65
C GLN A 112 10.23 -21.10 -23.16
N LYS A 113 9.37 -20.24 -23.73
CA LYS A 113 9.43 -19.85 -25.15
C LYS A 113 10.75 -19.18 -25.51
N ALA A 114 11.30 -18.39 -24.61
CA ALA A 114 12.59 -17.76 -24.86
C ALA A 114 13.74 -18.73 -24.73
N GLN A 115 13.69 -19.77 -23.89
CA GLN A 115 14.73 -20.81 -23.84
C GLN A 115 14.82 -21.57 -25.16
N GLU A 116 13.67 -21.85 -25.81
CA GLU A 116 13.63 -22.45 -27.15
C GLU A 116 14.33 -21.56 -28.21
N ILE A 117 14.25 -20.23 -28.05
CA ILE A 117 14.85 -19.26 -28.98
C ILE A 117 16.29 -18.87 -28.58
N ARG A 118 16.68 -19.03 -27.30
CA ARG A 118 17.91 -18.47 -26.69
C ARG A 118 19.11 -19.39 -26.64
N ALA A 119 19.16 -20.40 -27.49
CA ALA A 119 20.45 -21.00 -27.85
C ALA A 119 21.45 -19.96 -28.43
N ILE A 120 21.03 -18.73 -28.74
CA ILE A 120 21.82 -17.80 -29.60
C ILE A 120 22.22 -16.46 -28.93
N GLN A 121 21.60 -15.93 -27.86
CA GLN A 121 21.96 -14.59 -27.34
C GLN A 121 21.82 -14.39 -25.81
N SER A 122 22.96 -14.33 -25.11
CA SER A 122 23.07 -14.11 -23.65
C SER A 122 23.79 -12.80 -23.31
N ARG A 123 23.06 -11.76 -22.87
CA ARG A 123 23.53 -10.81 -21.83
C ARG A 123 22.51 -9.77 -21.37
N THR A 124 21.51 -9.40 -22.18
CA THR A 124 20.65 -8.24 -21.87
C THR A 124 19.43 -8.50 -20.97
N LYS A 125 19.13 -9.76 -20.59
CA LYS A 125 17.88 -10.10 -19.87
C LYS A 125 17.94 -10.07 -18.33
N SER A 126 19.12 -9.85 -17.74
CA SER A 126 19.32 -9.93 -16.28
C SER A 126 18.55 -8.85 -15.51
N GLN A 127 18.57 -7.60 -15.99
CA GLN A 127 17.97 -6.46 -15.27
C GLN A 127 16.44 -6.48 -15.26
N GLU A 128 15.77 -6.84 -16.36
CA GLU A 128 14.30 -6.87 -16.42
C GLU A 128 13.71 -7.90 -15.46
N GLY A 129 14.29 -9.11 -15.43
CA GLY A 129 13.86 -10.18 -14.52
C GLY A 129 14.05 -9.79 -13.05
N GLN A 130 15.18 -9.16 -12.71
CA GLN A 130 15.46 -8.72 -11.35
C GLN A 130 14.43 -7.70 -10.83
N ILE A 131 14.04 -6.74 -11.68
CA ILE A 131 12.98 -5.79 -11.35
C ILE A 131 11.67 -6.54 -11.12
N THR A 132 11.27 -7.46 -12.00
CA THR A 132 10.01 -8.19 -11.82
C THR A 132 9.97 -9.03 -10.54
N TYR A 133 11.07 -9.71 -10.18
CA TYR A 133 11.16 -10.48 -8.93
C TYR A 133 11.07 -9.59 -7.68
N MET A 134 11.71 -8.41 -7.68
CA MET A 134 11.59 -7.44 -6.59
C MET A 134 10.12 -7.08 -6.35
N ILE A 135 9.36 -6.93 -7.43
CA ILE A 135 7.99 -6.45 -7.35
C ILE A 135 7.09 -7.53 -6.79
N ILE A 136 7.20 -8.75 -7.31
CA ILE A 136 6.44 -9.89 -6.83
C ILE A 136 6.72 -10.11 -5.34
N SER A 137 8.00 -10.12 -4.94
CA SER A 137 8.38 -10.29 -3.54
C SER A 137 7.86 -9.16 -2.65
N SER A 138 8.06 -7.90 -3.03
CA SER A 138 7.55 -6.73 -2.29
C SER A 138 6.02 -6.76 -2.12
N THR A 139 5.30 -7.16 -3.17
CA THR A 139 3.84 -7.16 -3.15
C THR A 139 3.28 -8.34 -2.35
N LEU A 140 3.96 -9.50 -2.41
CA LEU A 140 3.62 -10.67 -1.60
C LEU A 140 3.85 -10.37 -0.12
N VAL A 141 5.02 -9.83 0.24
CA VAL A 141 5.36 -9.43 1.62
C VAL A 141 4.35 -8.40 2.14
N PHE A 142 4.05 -7.36 1.35
CA PHE A 142 3.04 -6.38 1.69
C PHE A 142 1.66 -7.01 1.93
N THR A 143 1.22 -7.92 1.05
CA THR A 143 -0.08 -8.59 1.18
C THR A 143 -0.14 -9.44 2.44
N LEU A 144 0.90 -10.23 2.72
CA LEU A 144 0.96 -11.11 3.89
C LEU A 144 1.00 -10.33 5.21
N LEU A 145 1.72 -9.21 5.25
CA LEU A 145 1.84 -8.40 6.47
C LEU A 145 0.63 -7.50 6.71
N SER A 146 -0.08 -7.10 5.66
CA SER A 146 -1.26 -6.23 5.79
C SER A 146 -2.57 -6.98 6.02
N LEU A 147 -2.69 -8.21 5.55
CA LEU A 147 -3.91 -9.01 5.68
C LEU A 147 -4.35 -9.19 7.14
N PRO A 148 -3.47 -9.56 8.10
CA PRO A 148 -3.86 -9.75 9.50
C PRO A 148 -4.49 -8.50 10.12
N SER A 149 -3.93 -7.32 9.82
CA SER A 149 -4.47 -6.04 10.32
C SER A 149 -5.89 -5.79 9.83
N ASN A 150 -6.13 -5.98 8.53
CA ASN A 150 -7.46 -5.76 7.93
C ASN A 150 -8.48 -6.81 8.41
N THR A 151 -8.06 -8.08 8.51
CA THR A 151 -8.89 -9.15 9.06
C THR A 151 -9.25 -8.88 10.52
N ASN A 152 -8.30 -8.41 11.33
CA ASN A 152 -8.54 -8.07 12.73
C ASN A 152 -9.62 -7.01 12.90
N HIS A 153 -9.60 -5.98 12.03
CA HIS A 153 -10.60 -4.93 12.07
C HIS A 153 -11.97 -5.43 11.62
N LEU A 154 -12.03 -6.37 10.67
CA LEU A 154 -13.27 -7.02 10.26
C LEU A 154 -13.87 -7.90 11.36
N LEU A 155 -13.02 -8.62 12.10
CA LEU A 155 -13.44 -9.46 13.22
C LEU A 155 -14.14 -8.67 14.33
N GLU A 156 -13.80 -7.39 14.52
CA GLU A 156 -14.50 -6.51 15.47
C GLU A 156 -16.00 -6.39 15.17
N THR A 157 -16.39 -6.38 13.88
CA THR A 157 -17.81 -6.33 13.49
C THR A 157 -18.51 -7.65 13.79
N PHE A 158 -17.89 -8.78 13.48
CA PHE A 158 -18.54 -10.10 13.51
C PHE A 158 -18.53 -10.79 14.87
N LEU A 159 -17.55 -10.49 15.72
CA LEU A 159 -17.42 -11.13 17.03
C LEU A 159 -18.02 -10.22 18.13
N PRO A 160 -19.10 -10.64 18.83
CA PRO A 160 -19.82 -9.77 19.75
C PRO A 160 -18.99 -9.30 20.95
N ASN A 161 -18.01 -10.10 21.39
CA ASN A 161 -17.15 -9.79 22.53
C ASN A 161 -15.75 -9.26 22.15
N TYR A 162 -15.46 -9.11 20.85
CA TYR A 162 -14.15 -8.70 20.33
C TYR A 162 -14.22 -7.30 19.72
N GLY A 163 -13.40 -6.37 20.21
CA GLY A 163 -13.35 -4.99 19.69
C GLY A 163 -12.85 -3.98 20.71
N GLY A 164 -12.61 -2.74 20.27
CA GLY A 164 -12.01 -1.69 21.12
C GLY A 164 -12.85 -1.29 22.32
N HIS A 165 -14.19 -1.43 22.21
CA HIS A 165 -15.16 -1.05 23.24
C HIS A 165 -15.88 -2.25 23.88
N LYS A 166 -15.39 -3.47 23.67
CA LYS A 166 -16.00 -4.73 24.13
C LYS A 166 -15.17 -5.39 25.24
N ASN A 167 -15.68 -6.47 25.84
CA ASN A 167 -15.00 -7.19 26.94
C ASN A 167 -13.58 -7.65 26.56
N GLY A 168 -13.37 -8.06 25.30
CA GLY A 168 -12.07 -8.47 24.75
C GLY A 168 -11.12 -7.31 24.37
N ARG A 169 -11.37 -6.07 24.83
CA ARG A 169 -10.60 -4.87 24.39
C ARG A 169 -9.09 -4.99 24.53
N TYR A 170 -8.59 -5.57 25.62
CA TYR A 170 -7.15 -5.66 25.87
C TYR A 170 -6.49 -6.59 24.87
N PHE A 171 -7.09 -7.75 24.63
CA PHE A 171 -6.63 -8.72 23.65
C PHE A 171 -6.70 -8.15 22.23
N PHE A 172 -7.82 -7.50 21.87
CA PHE A 172 -7.98 -6.80 20.60
C PHE A 172 -6.89 -5.74 20.38
N ASN A 173 -6.62 -4.90 21.39
CA ASN A 173 -5.61 -3.85 21.29
C ASN A 173 -4.20 -4.44 21.12
N ILE A 174 -3.83 -5.49 21.87
CA ILE A 174 -2.52 -6.14 21.71
C ILE A 174 -2.37 -6.70 20.29
N ILE A 175 -3.37 -7.43 19.80
CA ILE A 175 -3.34 -7.97 18.42
C ILE A 175 -3.24 -6.84 17.40
N ARG A 176 -4.00 -5.76 17.60
CA ARG A 176 -3.98 -4.59 16.73
C ARG A 176 -2.58 -3.97 16.67
N GLU A 177 -1.92 -3.74 17.81
CA GLU A 177 -0.57 -3.16 17.84
C GLU A 177 0.47 -4.09 17.19
N VAL A 178 0.36 -5.41 17.40
CA VAL A 178 1.22 -6.40 16.74
C VAL A 178 1.03 -6.34 15.22
N PHE A 179 -0.20 -6.37 14.72
CA PHE A 179 -0.48 -6.34 13.29
C PHE A 179 -0.15 -4.99 12.66
N TYR A 180 -0.33 -3.89 13.39
CA TYR A 180 0.12 -2.57 12.93
C TYR A 180 1.65 -2.52 12.81
N THR A 181 2.38 -3.11 13.76
CA THR A 181 3.83 -3.24 13.68
C THR A 181 4.26 -4.06 12.46
N LEU A 182 3.56 -5.16 12.16
CA LEU A 182 3.81 -5.96 10.94
C LEU A 182 3.57 -5.14 9.67
N LEU A 183 2.51 -4.32 9.63
CA LEU A 183 2.23 -3.44 8.50
C LEU A 183 3.38 -2.44 8.28
N VAL A 184 3.83 -1.77 9.34
CA VAL A 184 4.97 -0.82 9.28
C VAL A 184 6.25 -1.52 8.83
N LEU A 185 6.52 -2.73 9.35
CA LEU A 185 7.65 -3.55 8.90
C LEU A 185 7.55 -3.89 7.41
N GLY A 186 6.35 -4.11 6.88
CA GLY A 186 6.12 -4.32 5.46
C GLY A 186 6.48 -3.11 4.62
N ASP A 187 6.13 -1.91 5.06
CA ASP A 187 6.47 -0.66 4.37
C ASP A 187 7.99 -0.40 4.39
N ILE A 188 8.65 -0.64 5.53
CA ILE A 188 10.12 -0.56 5.65
C ILE A 188 10.77 -1.58 4.70
N THR A 189 10.28 -2.81 4.68
CA THR A 189 10.82 -3.87 3.82
C THR A 189 10.68 -3.50 2.34
N ASN A 190 9.54 -2.93 1.93
CA ASN A 190 9.34 -2.44 0.57
C ASN A 190 10.35 -1.34 0.21
N PHE A 191 10.54 -0.36 1.09
CA PHE A 191 11.54 0.69 0.91
C PHE A 191 12.95 0.09 0.76
N MET A 192 13.33 -0.86 1.62
CA MET A 192 14.62 -1.54 1.56
C MET A 192 14.80 -2.31 0.26
N PHE A 193 13.77 -3.01 -0.23
CA PHE A 193 13.82 -3.68 -1.54
C PHE A 193 14.09 -2.69 -2.67
N TYR A 194 13.38 -1.55 -2.71
CA TYR A 194 13.63 -0.52 -3.72
C TYR A 194 15.03 0.08 -3.59
N ALA A 195 15.49 0.37 -2.38
CA ALA A 195 16.82 0.91 -2.10
C ALA A 195 17.94 -0.05 -2.53
N CYS A 196 17.81 -1.35 -2.26
CA CYS A 196 18.86 -2.32 -2.58
C CYS A 196 18.89 -2.68 -4.07
N ILE A 197 17.73 -2.81 -4.72
CA ILE A 197 17.65 -3.41 -6.07
C ILE A 197 17.67 -2.34 -7.17
N SER A 198 17.04 -1.18 -6.97
CA SER A 198 16.95 -0.16 -8.02
C SER A 198 18.13 0.81 -7.97
N SER A 199 19.05 0.71 -8.92
CA SER A 199 20.14 1.69 -9.10
C SER A 199 19.63 3.09 -9.42
N ALA A 200 18.55 3.19 -10.21
CA ALA A 200 17.89 4.46 -10.50
C ALA A 200 17.37 5.11 -9.21
N PHE A 201 16.67 4.35 -8.37
CA PHE A 201 16.15 4.85 -7.09
C PHE A 201 17.28 5.32 -6.16
N ARG A 202 18.38 4.57 -6.08
CA ARG A 202 19.58 5.01 -5.33
C ARG A 202 20.15 6.32 -5.87
N GLY A 203 20.25 6.48 -7.19
CA GLY A 203 20.68 7.73 -7.81
C GLY A 203 19.76 8.91 -7.45
N TYR A 204 18.44 8.70 -7.46
CA TYR A 204 17.48 9.70 -7.03
C TYR A 204 17.62 10.05 -5.54
N LEU A 205 17.77 9.05 -4.65
CA LEU A 205 17.97 9.29 -3.22
C LEU A 205 19.23 10.12 -2.95
N VAL A 206 20.35 9.78 -3.59
CA VAL A 206 21.61 10.53 -3.44
C VAL A 206 21.45 11.96 -3.96
N SER A 207 20.78 12.15 -5.10
CA SER A 207 20.49 13.47 -5.66
C SER A 207 19.61 14.32 -4.72
N MET A 208 18.63 13.70 -4.05
CA MET A 208 17.77 14.39 -3.09
C MET A 208 18.49 14.72 -1.77
N MET A 209 19.38 13.85 -1.29
CA MET A 209 20.10 14.04 -0.03
C MET A 209 21.29 14.99 -0.15
N SER A 210 21.92 15.08 -1.33
CA SER A 210 23.09 15.94 -1.55
C SER A 210 22.85 17.43 -1.21
N PRO A 211 21.74 18.08 -1.63
CA PRO A 211 21.41 19.44 -1.24
C PRO A 211 21.20 19.60 0.28
N LEU A 212 20.53 18.63 0.92
CA LEU A 212 20.27 18.63 2.36
C LEU A 212 21.58 18.53 3.15
N MET A 213 22.48 17.63 2.75
CA MET A 213 23.80 17.50 3.38
C MET A 213 24.64 18.77 3.19
N ASN A 214 24.60 19.39 2.01
CA ASN A 214 25.29 20.67 1.77
C ASN A 214 24.72 21.81 2.63
N CYS A 215 23.41 21.82 2.89
CA CYS A 215 22.76 22.80 3.78
C CYS A 215 23.14 22.58 5.24
N LEU A 216 23.07 21.34 5.74
CA LEU A 216 23.45 20.97 7.11
C LEU A 216 24.93 21.24 7.38
N CYS A 217 25.82 20.97 6.41
CA CYS A 217 27.24 21.29 6.53
C CYS A 217 27.54 22.80 6.54
N ARG A 218 26.66 23.65 5.99
CA ARG A 218 26.77 25.11 6.11
C ARG A 218 26.32 25.58 7.48
N LEU A 219 25.18 25.10 7.96
CA LEU A 219 24.64 25.42 9.29
C LEU A 219 25.56 24.97 10.44
N SER A 220 26.35 23.90 10.25
CA SER A 220 27.33 23.46 11.24
C SER A 220 28.60 24.32 11.30
N LYS A 221 28.81 25.23 10.35
CA LYS A 221 30.01 26.10 10.27
C LYS A 221 29.75 27.53 10.76
N GLU A 222 28.50 27.89 11.00
CA GLU A 222 28.07 29.13 11.65
C GLU A 222 27.94 28.91 13.17
#